data_AF-A0A2T1E4L4-F1
#
_entry.id   AF-A0A2T1E4L4-F1
#
_cell.length_a   1.000
_cell.length_b   1.000
_cell.length_c   1.000
_cell.angle_alpha   90.00
_cell.angle_beta   90.00
_cell.angle_gamma   90.00
#
_symmetry.space_group_name_H-M   'P 1'
#
loop_
_entity.id
_entity.type
_entity.pdbx_description
1 polymer ?
#
loop_
_entity_poly.entity_id
_entity_poly.type
_entity_poly.pdbx_seq_one_letter_code
_entity_poly.pdbx_strand_id
1 'polypeptide(L)'
;MTNRKGSRMGGLGKLSDFGKISKPKQELEQETTSSLEKVDKKELEASPPGREQLEPEKLVNINVKITRTQHTWLSQTARTVRDNNNTPVAPSERVFPQHLIGIAIDLLQDTDINWSQIKNVEDLRQQLKL
;
A
#
# COMPACT_ATOMS: atom_id res chain seq x y z
N MET A 1 -45.40 22.74 44.37
CA MET A 1 -45.97 22.57 43.01
C MET A 1 -45.00 23.19 42.00
N THR A 2 -44.73 22.42 40.93
CA THR A 2 -44.18 22.78 39.60
C THR A 2 -42.76 23.38 39.42
N ASN A 3 -41.84 22.44 39.17
CA ASN A 3 -40.98 22.23 37.99
C ASN A 3 -39.96 23.26 37.45
N ARG A 4 -38.78 22.67 37.19
CA ARG A 4 -37.50 23.22 36.76
C ARG A 4 -37.46 23.52 35.25
N LYS A 5 -36.77 24.61 34.91
CA LYS A 5 -36.17 24.90 33.59
C LYS A 5 -35.30 23.73 33.13
N GLY A 6 -35.53 23.26 31.91
CA GLY A 6 -34.68 22.28 31.22
C GLY A 6 -34.91 22.35 29.73
N SER A 7 -34.27 23.31 29.06
CA SER A 7 -34.18 23.33 27.60
C SER A 7 -33.13 22.30 27.18
N ARG A 8 -33.57 21.14 26.69
CA ARG A 8 -32.72 20.12 26.06
C ARG A 8 -33.01 20.16 24.56
N MET A 9 -32.15 20.84 23.81
CA MET A 9 -32.09 20.71 22.35
C MET A 9 -31.61 19.30 22.02
N GLY A 10 -32.56 18.40 21.85
CA GLY A 10 -32.34 17.02 21.47
C GLY A 10 -32.90 16.75 20.08
N GLY A 11 -32.04 16.27 19.19
CA GLY A 11 -32.43 15.27 18.20
C GLY A 11 -33.02 15.79 16.90
N LEU A 12 -32.15 16.17 15.95
CA LEU A 12 -32.41 15.96 14.53
C LEU A 12 -31.51 14.82 14.03
N GLY A 13 -31.84 13.60 14.46
CA GLY A 13 -31.38 12.40 13.80
C GLY A 13 -32.22 12.16 12.54
N LYS A 14 -31.65 12.43 11.37
CA LYS A 14 -32.15 11.96 10.07
C LYS A 14 -30.97 11.73 9.13
N LEU A 15 -30.36 10.54 9.21
CA LEU A 15 -29.46 10.00 8.17
C LEU A 15 -29.88 8.59 7.74
N SER A 16 -31.13 8.20 8.00
CA SER A 16 -31.64 6.85 7.72
C SER A 16 -31.97 6.56 6.24
N ASP A 17 -31.47 7.35 5.29
CA ASP A 17 -31.82 7.21 3.86
C ASP A 17 -30.65 6.85 2.91
N PHE A 18 -29.49 6.41 3.42
CA PHE A 18 -28.37 5.97 2.55
C PHE A 18 -28.32 4.46 2.27
N GLY A 19 -29.45 3.74 2.35
CA GLY A 19 -29.45 2.28 2.32
C GLY A 19 -30.42 1.56 1.37
N LYS A 20 -31.21 2.27 0.55
CA LYS A 20 -32.13 1.61 -0.39
C LYS A 20 -31.56 1.56 -1.80
N ILE A 21 -30.62 0.64 -2.02
CA ILE A 21 -30.39 0.06 -3.35
C ILE A 21 -30.77 -1.41 -3.24
N SER A 22 -31.88 -1.73 -3.90
CA SER A 22 -32.49 -3.04 -4.01
C SER A 22 -31.54 -4.05 -4.67
N LYS A 23 -31.62 -5.28 -4.18
CA LYS A 23 -31.09 -6.51 -4.77
C LYS A 23 -32.24 -7.53 -4.87
N PRO A 24 -32.14 -8.61 -5.65
CA PRO A 24 -32.55 -8.74 -7.05
C PRO A 24 -33.74 -9.71 -7.21
N LYS A 25 -34.43 -9.71 -8.36
CA LYS A 25 -35.30 -10.84 -8.76
C LYS A 25 -35.68 -10.74 -10.24
N GLN A 26 -35.20 -11.66 -11.08
CA GLN A 26 -36.01 -12.74 -11.65
C GLN A 26 -35.28 -13.44 -12.80
N GLU A 27 -35.25 -14.76 -12.62
CA GLU A 27 -34.90 -15.85 -13.51
C GLU A 27 -36.02 -16.05 -14.54
N LEU A 28 -35.69 -16.24 -15.83
CA LEU A 28 -36.40 -17.17 -16.72
C LEU A 28 -35.57 -17.48 -17.98
N GLU A 29 -35.79 -18.69 -18.48
CA GLU A 29 -34.98 -19.50 -19.38
C GLU A 29 -35.14 -19.19 -20.87
N GLN A 30 -34.27 -19.87 -21.65
CA GLN A 30 -34.46 -20.41 -23.02
C GLN A 30 -33.97 -19.64 -24.27
N GLU A 31 -32.89 -20.23 -24.81
CA GLU A 31 -32.70 -20.72 -26.18
C GLU A 31 -32.66 -19.77 -27.41
N THR A 32 -31.44 -19.70 -27.97
CA THR A 32 -31.07 -19.94 -29.38
C THR A 32 -32.04 -19.52 -30.51
N THR A 33 -31.64 -18.56 -31.34
CA THR A 33 -31.29 -18.78 -32.77
C THR A 33 -30.79 -17.51 -33.48
N SER A 34 -29.67 -17.69 -34.18
CA SER A 34 -29.21 -17.06 -35.42
C SER A 34 -29.50 -15.57 -35.70
N SER A 35 -28.43 -14.78 -35.80
CA SER A 35 -28.10 -14.17 -37.09
C SER A 35 -26.60 -13.91 -37.18
N LEU A 36 -25.98 -14.53 -38.19
CA LEU A 36 -24.63 -14.24 -38.65
C LEU A 36 -24.54 -12.78 -39.08
N GLU A 37 -23.45 -12.10 -38.69
CA GLU A 37 -22.64 -11.35 -39.66
C GLU A 37 -21.15 -11.53 -39.33
N LYS A 38 -20.45 -12.13 -40.29
CA LYS A 38 -19.00 -12.25 -40.39
C LYS A 38 -18.40 -10.88 -40.67
N VAL A 39 -17.34 -10.51 -39.95
CA VAL A 39 -16.19 -9.85 -40.58
C VAL A 39 -14.90 -10.41 -39.96
N ASP A 40 -14.28 -11.31 -40.72
CA ASP A 40 -12.87 -11.70 -40.61
C ASP A 40 -11.97 -10.47 -40.70
N LYS A 41 -11.12 -10.26 -39.69
CA LYS A 41 -9.77 -9.73 -39.88
C LYS A 41 -8.81 -10.51 -38.98
N LYS A 42 -8.25 -11.57 -39.56
CA LYS A 42 -6.92 -12.07 -39.22
C LYS A 42 -5.91 -10.97 -39.53
N GLU A 43 -5.18 -10.50 -38.53
CA GLU A 43 -3.77 -10.17 -38.72
C GLU A 43 -3.03 -10.48 -37.43
N LEU A 44 -2.20 -11.51 -37.53
CA LEU A 44 -1.25 -11.95 -36.51
C LEU A 44 -0.09 -10.96 -36.51
N GLU A 45 -0.05 -10.09 -35.51
CA GLU A 45 1.17 -9.38 -35.14
C GLU A 45 1.83 -10.16 -34.01
N ALA A 46 3.01 -10.69 -34.33
CA ALA A 46 3.82 -11.56 -33.50
C ALA A 46 4.12 -10.94 -32.14
N SER A 47 3.81 -11.66 -31.07
CA SER A 47 4.30 -11.35 -29.74
C SER A 47 5.83 -11.42 -29.74
N PRO A 48 6.55 -10.38 -29.26
CA PRO A 48 8.00 -10.47 -29.14
C PRO A 48 8.37 -11.59 -28.16
N PRO A 49 9.41 -12.39 -28.44
CA PRO A 49 9.81 -13.49 -27.59
C PRO A 49 10.41 -12.96 -26.28
N GLY A 50 9.95 -13.53 -25.17
CA GLY A 50 10.74 -13.68 -23.95
C GLY A 50 11.25 -12.41 -23.31
N ARG A 51 10.35 -11.56 -22.80
CA ARG A 51 10.65 -10.93 -21.51
C ARG A 51 10.17 -11.92 -20.46
N GLU A 52 11.09 -12.69 -19.90
CA GLU A 52 10.87 -13.24 -18.57
C GLU A 52 10.55 -12.05 -17.68
N GLN A 53 9.26 -11.80 -17.46
CA GLN A 53 8.83 -10.93 -16.38
C GLN A 53 9.35 -11.63 -15.13
N LEU A 54 10.46 -11.14 -14.61
CA LEU A 54 10.87 -11.44 -13.25
C LEU A 54 9.63 -11.16 -12.41
N GLU A 55 9.00 -12.22 -11.93
CA GLU A 55 7.82 -12.13 -11.09
C GLU A 55 8.15 -11.13 -9.98
N PRO A 56 7.30 -10.10 -9.78
CA PRO A 56 7.58 -9.07 -8.79
C PRO A 56 7.80 -9.74 -7.44
N GLU A 57 8.94 -9.43 -6.82
CA GLU A 57 9.32 -10.05 -5.56
C GLU A 57 8.18 -9.91 -4.54
N LYS A 58 7.81 -11.02 -3.93
CA LYS A 58 6.67 -11.07 -3.02
C LYS A 58 7.00 -10.30 -1.75
N LEU A 59 6.27 -9.21 -1.51
CA LEU A 59 6.36 -8.48 -0.25
C LEU A 59 6.02 -9.40 0.93
N VAL A 60 6.90 -9.41 1.94
CA VAL A 60 6.72 -10.14 3.19
C VAL A 60 6.60 -9.14 4.34
N ASN A 61 5.62 -9.37 5.21
CA ASN A 61 5.42 -8.52 6.38
C ASN A 61 6.40 -8.91 7.50
N ILE A 62 7.10 -7.93 8.06
CA ILE A 62 7.89 -8.07 9.28
C ILE A 62 7.35 -7.13 10.36
N ASN A 63 7.36 -7.58 11.62
CA ASN A 63 6.97 -6.75 12.76
C ASN A 63 8.23 -6.27 13.49
N VAL A 64 8.59 -5.00 13.29
CA VAL A 64 9.79 -4.38 13.90
C VAL A 64 9.35 -3.44 15.01
N LYS A 65 9.90 -3.65 16.22
CA LYS A 65 9.73 -2.73 17.34
C LYS A 65 10.86 -1.71 17.32
N ILE A 66 10.52 -0.43 17.25
CA ILE A 66 11.45 0.69 17.35
C ILE A 66 11.02 1.64 18.47
N THR A 67 11.96 2.46 18.94
CA THR A 67 11.66 3.50 19.92
C THR A 67 10.78 4.61 19.32
N ARG A 68 10.06 5.34 20.17
CA ARG A 68 9.27 6.52 19.73
C ARG A 68 10.14 7.56 19.02
N THR A 69 11.37 7.74 19.50
CA THR A 69 12.34 8.67 18.91
C THR A 69 12.73 8.24 17.50
N GLN A 70 13.05 6.96 17.28
CA GLN A 70 13.36 6.43 15.95
C GLN A 70 12.16 6.53 14.99
N HIS A 71 10.95 6.23 15.46
CA HIS A 71 9.74 6.38 14.65
C HIS A 71 9.53 7.85 14.21
N THR A 72 9.72 8.78 15.15
CA THR A 72 9.58 10.22 14.89
C THR A 72 10.63 10.68 13.89
N TRP A 73 11.88 10.26 14.08
CA TRP A 73 12.98 10.56 13.19
C TRP A 73 12.72 10.04 11.77
N LEU A 74 12.33 8.76 11.60
CA LEU A 74 12.01 8.20 10.27
C LEU A 74 10.89 8.98 9.57
N SER A 75 9.85 9.35 10.31
CA SER A 75 8.72 10.11 9.78
C SER A 75 9.14 11.51 9.32
N GLN A 76 9.95 12.19 10.13
CA GLN A 76 10.48 13.52 9.80
C GLN A 76 11.42 13.46 8.59
N THR A 77 12.35 12.50 8.56
CA THR A 77 13.30 12.34 7.46
C THR A 77 12.59 12.03 6.15
N ALA A 78 11.63 11.09 6.13
CA ALA A 78 10.84 10.80 4.93
C ALA A 78 10.08 12.04 4.44
N ARG A 79 9.55 12.85 5.37
CA ARG A 79 8.90 14.12 5.02
C ARG A 79 9.89 15.12 4.43
N THR A 80 11.06 15.30 5.03
CA THR A 80 12.11 16.17 4.47
C THR A 80 12.50 15.74 3.05
N VAL A 81 12.71 14.45 2.81
CA VAL A 81 13.01 13.94 1.47
C VAL A 81 11.86 14.23 0.49
N ARG A 82 10.61 14.09 0.92
CA ARG A 82 9.45 14.44 0.11
C ARG A 82 9.37 15.93 -0.19
N ASP A 83 9.67 16.78 0.80
CA ASP A 83 9.60 18.23 0.70
C ASP A 83 10.72 18.80 -0.20
N ASN A 84 11.80 18.04 -0.43
CA ASN A 84 12.86 18.38 -1.39
C ASN A 84 12.44 18.26 -2.87
N ASN A 85 11.27 17.69 -3.16
CA ASN A 85 10.81 17.52 -4.54
C ASN A 85 10.33 18.85 -5.12
N ASN A 86 11.14 19.45 -5.99
CA ASN A 86 10.80 20.69 -6.71
C ASN A 86 9.72 20.49 -7.79
N THR A 87 9.43 19.24 -8.15
CA THR A 87 8.39 18.88 -9.12
C THR A 87 7.40 17.90 -8.48
N PRO A 88 6.14 17.85 -8.96
CA PRO A 88 5.17 16.89 -8.45
C PRO A 88 5.62 15.44 -8.69
N VAL A 89 5.75 14.67 -7.61
CA VAL A 89 6.04 13.23 -7.65
C VAL A 89 4.75 12.41 -7.45
N ALA A 90 4.58 11.39 -8.29
CA ALA A 90 3.45 10.48 -8.24
C ALA A 90 3.35 9.76 -6.88
N PRO A 91 2.16 9.44 -6.37
CA PRO A 91 2.01 8.83 -5.04
C PRO A 91 2.83 7.55 -4.83
N SER A 92 2.98 6.72 -5.87
CA SER A 92 3.75 5.48 -5.86
C SER A 92 5.26 5.66 -5.71
N GLU A 93 5.78 6.82 -6.13
CA GLU A 93 7.21 7.14 -6.13
C GLU A 93 7.64 7.98 -4.92
N ARG A 94 6.68 8.32 -4.05
CA ARG A 94 6.97 9.10 -2.85
C ARG A 94 7.75 8.26 -1.84
N VAL A 95 8.70 8.90 -1.17
CA VAL A 95 9.45 8.30 -0.09
C VAL A 95 8.58 8.22 1.17
N PHE A 96 8.50 7.03 1.77
CA PHE A 96 7.83 6.74 3.03
C PHE A 96 8.84 6.11 4.01
N PRO A 97 8.55 6.08 5.32
CA PRO A 97 9.43 5.45 6.32
C PRO A 97 9.86 4.02 5.97
N GLN A 98 8.96 3.22 5.39
CA GLN A 98 9.27 1.85 4.96
C GLN A 98 10.38 1.80 3.89
N HIS A 99 10.46 2.78 3.00
CA HIS A 99 11.49 2.84 1.96
C HIS A 99 12.87 3.10 2.57
N LEU A 100 12.94 3.93 3.62
CA LEU A 100 14.19 4.17 4.35
C LEU A 100 14.68 2.90 5.06
N ILE A 101 13.77 2.07 5.58
CA ILE A 101 14.10 0.78 6.18
C ILE A 101 14.61 -0.19 5.10
N GLY A 102 13.96 -0.22 3.93
CA GLY A 102 14.43 -1.02 2.78
C GLY A 102 15.85 -0.65 2.37
N ILE A 103 16.11 0.64 2.14
CA ILE A 103 17.45 1.13 1.78
C ILE A 103 18.48 0.79 2.86
N ALA A 104 18.11 0.87 4.15
CA ALA A 104 19.01 0.48 5.22
C ALA A 104 19.36 -1.03 5.17
N ILE A 105 18.45 -1.88 4.73
CA ILE A 105 18.71 -3.32 4.52
C ILE A 105 19.66 -3.51 3.34
N ASP A 106 19.43 -2.84 2.22
CA ASP A 106 20.29 -2.91 1.03
C ASP A 106 21.73 -2.49 1.39
N LEU A 107 21.87 -1.38 2.12
CA LEU A 107 23.16 -0.91 2.63
C LEU A 107 23.86 -1.94 3.53
N LEU A 108 23.11 -2.69 4.35
CA LEU A 108 23.69 -3.76 5.17
C LEU A 108 24.12 -4.95 4.30
N GLN A 109 23.35 -5.32 3.28
CA GLN A 109 23.73 -6.41 2.36
C GLN A 109 24.99 -6.08 1.56
N ASP A 110 25.16 -4.82 1.17
CA ASP A 110 26.31 -4.33 0.41
C ASP A 110 27.56 -4.11 1.26
N THR A 111 27.44 -4.18 2.60
CA THR A 111 28.60 -4.04 3.49
C THR A 111 29.44 -5.31 3.54
N ASP A 112 30.77 -5.14 3.48
CA ASP A 112 31.74 -6.23 3.64
C ASP A 112 31.89 -6.61 5.12
N ILE A 113 30.85 -7.21 5.68
CA ILE A 113 30.79 -7.66 7.07
C ILE A 113 30.79 -9.17 7.10
N ASN A 114 31.68 -9.74 7.91
CA ASN A 114 31.66 -11.16 8.18
C ASN A 114 30.59 -11.49 9.23
N TRP A 115 29.35 -11.69 8.77
CA TRP A 115 28.20 -12.02 9.61
C TRP A 115 28.38 -13.26 10.49
N SER A 116 29.25 -14.20 10.10
CA SER A 116 29.53 -15.42 10.89
C SER A 116 30.25 -15.16 12.22
N GLN A 117 30.91 -14.01 12.36
CA GLN A 117 31.68 -13.65 13.55
C GLN A 117 30.89 -12.84 14.58
N ILE A 118 29.72 -12.32 14.21
CA ILE A 118 28.91 -11.44 15.04
C ILE A 118 28.06 -12.28 15.99
N LYS A 119 28.19 -12.05 17.30
CA LYS A 119 27.46 -12.81 18.34
C LYS A 119 26.42 -11.96 19.06
N ASN A 120 26.59 -10.64 19.07
CA ASN A 120 25.74 -9.71 19.80
C ASN A 120 25.68 -8.34 19.08
N VAL A 121 24.92 -7.41 19.65
CA VAL A 121 24.69 -6.08 19.06
C VAL A 121 25.95 -5.22 19.14
N GLU A 122 26.78 -5.39 20.16
CA GLU A 122 28.04 -4.66 20.35
C GLU A 122 29.07 -5.05 19.27
N ASP A 123 29.20 -6.34 18.95
CA ASP A 123 30.06 -6.84 17.86
C ASP A 123 29.62 -6.24 16.52
N LEU A 124 28.30 -6.18 16.28
CA LEU A 124 27.73 -5.59 15.07
C LEU A 124 28.05 -4.09 14.97
N ARG A 125 27.92 -3.35 16.08
CA ARG A 125 28.28 -1.92 16.14
C ARG A 125 29.75 -1.70 15.82
N GLN A 126 30.64 -2.53 16.37
CA GLN A 126 32.08 -2.46 16.09
C GLN A 126 32.39 -2.70 14.61
N GLN A 127 31.78 -3.72 13.99
CA GLN A 127 31.96 -4.01 12.56
C GLN A 127 31.44 -2.86 11.67
N LEU A 128 30.30 -2.27 12.04
CA LEU A 128 29.72 -1.12 11.34
C LEU A 128 30.39 0.22 11.66
N LYS A 129 31.37 0.25 12.58
CA LYS A 129 32.04 1.47 13.06
C LYS A 129 31.07 2.50 13.64
N LEU A 130 30.07 2.01 14.40
CA LEU A 130 29.00 2.78 15.07
C LEU A 130 29.13 2.79 16.59
#